data_AF-A0A7K2JEK5-F1
#
_entry.id   AF-A0A7K2JEK5-F1
#
_cell.length_a   1.000
_cell.length_b   1.000
_cell.length_c   1.000
_cell.angle_alpha   90.00
_cell.angle_beta   90.00
_cell.angle_gamma   90.00
#
_symmetry.space_group_name_H-M   'P 1'
#
loop_
_entity.id
_entity.type
_entity.pdbx_description
1 polymer ?
#
loop_
_entity_poly.entity_id
_entity_poly.type
_entity_poly.pdbx_seq_one_letter_code
_entity_poly.pdbx_strand_id
1 'polypeptide(L)'
;MSLTRRDFASRSALTGAGVVLAGSVGALATAPQALASTDTESVDQAHGHGHGHDGVGYGPLVSDPDGILALPAGFRYEVITYSGRTKLETGEYTPSNHDGTATFEGPRGATLLVNNHELAGPRANWPHPVPLTDGLVYDPAAAGGCTVVEVRRGGHVAEWVGIAGTATNCAGGSTPWGTWLTCEETEDKA
;
A
#
# COMPACT_ATOMS: atom_id res chain seq x y z
N MET A 1 -20.40 -24.16 -47.25
CA MET A 1 -21.29 -23.15 -46.62
C MET A 1 -20.42 -21.99 -46.18
N SER A 2 -20.59 -20.78 -46.73
CA SER A 2 -19.79 -19.62 -46.32
C SER A 2 -20.41 -18.97 -45.09
N LEU A 3 -19.65 -18.87 -43.99
CA LEU A 3 -20.03 -18.12 -42.80
C LEU A 3 -20.07 -16.63 -43.15
N THR A 4 -21.23 -15.97 -43.00
CA THR A 4 -21.33 -14.53 -43.21
C THR A 4 -20.87 -13.78 -41.95
N ARG A 5 -20.48 -12.50 -42.10
CA ARG A 5 -20.11 -11.64 -40.95
C ARG A 5 -21.22 -11.52 -39.90
N ARG A 6 -22.49 -11.66 -40.33
CA ARG A 6 -23.66 -11.68 -39.45
C ARG A 6 -23.79 -12.99 -38.67
N ASP A 7 -23.46 -14.12 -39.30
CA ASP A 7 -23.46 -15.43 -38.63
C ASP A 7 -22.32 -15.55 -37.61
N PHE A 8 -21.17 -14.92 -37.87
CA PHE A 8 -20.10 -14.84 -36.89
C PHE A 8 -20.52 -14.00 -35.68
N ALA A 9 -21.08 -12.80 -35.89
CA ALA A 9 -21.51 -11.93 -34.80
C ALA A 9 -22.65 -12.53 -33.95
N SER A 10 -23.65 -13.16 -34.59
CA SER A 10 -24.77 -13.77 -33.86
C SER A 10 -24.35 -15.00 -33.07
N ARG A 11 -23.41 -15.81 -33.59
CA ARG A 11 -22.86 -16.97 -32.88
C ARG A 11 -21.88 -16.57 -31.78
N SER A 12 -21.04 -15.55 -32.00
CA SER A 12 -20.14 -15.01 -30.97
C SER A 12 -20.89 -14.33 -29.83
N ALA A 13 -22.05 -13.70 -30.06
CA ALA A 13 -22.87 -13.14 -28.98
C ALA A 13 -23.51 -14.24 -28.11
N LEU A 14 -23.91 -15.37 -28.71
CA LEU A 14 -24.44 -16.53 -27.99
C LEU A 14 -23.37 -17.33 -27.24
N THR A 15 -22.09 -17.26 -27.65
CA THR A 15 -20.96 -17.93 -26.95
C THR A 15 -20.17 -16.98 -26.04
N GLY A 16 -20.28 -15.65 -26.24
CA GLY A 16 -19.45 -14.63 -25.58
C GLY A 16 -20.10 -13.89 -24.41
N ALA A 17 -21.39 -14.07 -24.16
CA ALA A 17 -22.09 -13.48 -23.00
C ALA A 17 -21.97 -14.32 -21.71
N GLY A 18 -20.95 -15.17 -21.63
CA GLY A 18 -20.77 -16.17 -20.58
C GLY A 18 -19.35 -16.23 -20.01
N VAL A 19 -18.64 -15.11 -19.90
CA VAL A 19 -17.64 -15.00 -18.84
C VAL A 19 -18.41 -14.72 -17.57
N VAL A 20 -18.84 -15.79 -16.91
CA VAL A 20 -19.38 -15.74 -15.57
C VAL A 20 -18.25 -15.24 -14.66
N LEU A 21 -18.29 -13.95 -14.30
CA LEU A 21 -17.44 -13.36 -13.26
C LEU A 21 -17.76 -13.90 -11.85
N ALA A 22 -18.61 -14.94 -11.73
CA ALA A 22 -18.96 -15.55 -10.45
C ALA A 22 -17.83 -16.38 -9.80
N GLY A 23 -16.60 -16.33 -10.35
CA GLY A 23 -15.40 -16.85 -9.69
C GLY A 23 -14.35 -15.78 -9.38
N SER A 24 -14.29 -14.68 -10.14
CA SER A 24 -13.22 -13.69 -10.05
C SER A 24 -13.38 -12.74 -8.86
N VAL A 25 -14.62 -12.40 -8.50
CA VAL A 25 -14.89 -11.54 -7.34
C VAL A 25 -14.60 -12.29 -6.03
N GLY A 26 -14.94 -13.57 -5.99
CA GLY A 26 -14.59 -14.45 -4.87
C GLY A 26 -13.08 -14.64 -4.72
N ALA A 27 -12.35 -14.76 -5.84
CA ALA A 27 -10.89 -14.81 -5.82
C ALA A 27 -10.27 -13.51 -5.26
N LEU A 28 -10.85 -12.35 -5.57
CA LEU A 28 -10.44 -11.06 -4.99
C LEU A 28 -10.74 -11.00 -3.49
N ALA A 29 -11.86 -11.59 -3.05
CA ALA A 29 -12.24 -11.71 -1.64
C ALA A 29 -11.45 -12.80 -0.87
N THR A 30 -10.77 -13.71 -1.56
CA THR A 30 -9.85 -14.69 -0.95
C THR A 30 -8.41 -14.21 -0.88
N ALA A 31 -8.12 -12.99 -1.36
CA ALA A 31 -6.83 -12.37 -1.09
C ALA A 31 -6.64 -12.30 0.44
N PRO A 32 -5.48 -12.67 1.01
CA PRO A 32 -5.28 -12.78 2.46
C PRO A 32 -5.55 -11.55 3.33
N GLN A 33 -6.08 -10.45 2.77
CA GLN A 33 -6.39 -9.19 3.45
C GLN A 33 -7.76 -8.60 3.06
N ALA A 34 -8.57 -9.28 2.23
CA ALA A 34 -9.84 -8.75 1.70
C ALA A 34 -11.03 -8.79 2.69
N LEU A 35 -10.83 -9.31 3.90
CA LEU A 35 -11.88 -9.41 4.93
C LEU A 35 -12.10 -8.12 5.74
N ALA A 36 -11.46 -7.01 5.37
CA ALA A 36 -11.65 -5.70 5.99
C ALA A 36 -12.58 -4.76 5.19
N SER A 37 -13.29 -5.27 4.16
CA SER A 37 -14.34 -4.48 3.50
C SER A 37 -15.54 -4.36 4.43
N THR A 38 -15.64 -3.22 5.11
CA THR A 38 -16.90 -2.76 5.70
C THR A 38 -17.83 -2.38 4.56
N ASP A 39 -18.65 -3.32 4.09
CA ASP A 39 -19.90 -2.98 3.42
C ASP A 39 -20.76 -2.24 4.45
N THR A 40 -20.53 -0.94 4.55
CA THR A 40 -21.43 -0.04 5.25
C THR A 40 -22.56 0.20 4.25
N GLU A 41 -23.55 -0.69 4.24
CA GLU A 41 -24.82 -0.37 3.61
C GLU A 41 -25.39 0.84 4.36
N SER A 42 -25.12 2.04 3.84
CA SER A 42 -25.84 3.25 4.21
C SER A 42 -27.26 3.12 3.67
N VAL A 43 -28.12 2.42 4.40
CA VAL A 43 -29.57 2.52 4.22
C VAL A 43 -30.07 3.51 5.24
N ASP A 44 -30.20 4.75 4.81
CA ASP A 44 -31.13 5.68 5.43
C ASP A 44 -32.53 5.05 5.40
N GLN A 45 -33.06 4.67 6.57
CA GLN A 45 -34.47 4.87 6.88
C GLN A 45 -34.76 4.76 8.39
N ALA A 46 -35.39 5.83 8.87
CA ALA A 46 -35.92 6.04 10.20
C ALA A 46 -36.68 4.84 10.80
N HIS A 47 -36.35 4.47 12.04
CA HIS A 47 -37.21 4.58 13.22
C HIS A 47 -36.53 3.91 14.43
N GLY A 48 -36.71 4.52 15.60
CA GLY A 48 -35.96 4.16 16.81
C GLY A 48 -36.19 2.74 17.29
N HIS A 49 -35.11 2.16 17.85
CA HIS A 49 -35.02 1.51 19.16
C HIS A 49 -33.56 1.05 19.30
N GLY A 50 -33.02 1.09 20.53
CA GLY A 50 -31.60 0.92 20.80
C GLY A 50 -31.01 -0.34 20.16
N HIS A 51 -30.18 -0.15 19.14
CA HIS A 51 -29.28 -1.17 18.65
C HIS A 51 -27.97 -0.98 19.39
N GLY A 52 -27.72 -1.85 20.37
CA GLY A 52 -26.35 -2.13 20.79
C GLY A 52 -25.53 -2.39 19.52
N HIS A 53 -24.35 -1.79 19.47
CA HIS A 53 -23.38 -2.01 18.40
C HIS A 53 -22.85 -3.46 18.47
N ASP A 54 -23.71 -4.45 18.26
CA ASP A 54 -23.33 -5.84 18.01
C ASP A 54 -23.05 -6.02 16.50
N GLY A 55 -22.41 -5.02 15.90
CA GLY A 55 -21.93 -5.05 14.53
C GLY A 55 -20.57 -5.75 14.45
N VAL A 56 -20.26 -6.31 13.29
CA VAL A 56 -18.92 -6.81 12.96
C VAL A 56 -17.93 -5.63 13.03
N GLY A 57 -16.90 -5.71 13.87
CA GLY A 57 -15.91 -4.65 14.03
C GLY A 57 -15.28 -4.61 15.42
N TYR A 58 -14.32 -3.71 15.63
CA TYR A 58 -13.57 -3.59 16.89
C TYR A 58 -14.16 -2.57 17.89
N GLY A 59 -15.35 -2.04 17.61
CA GLY A 59 -15.98 -0.96 18.39
C GLY A 59 -15.59 0.44 17.93
N PRO A 60 -16.09 1.50 18.61
CA PRO A 60 -15.84 2.89 18.22
C PRO A 60 -14.36 3.29 18.43
N LEU A 61 -13.89 4.23 17.62
CA LEU A 61 -12.57 4.82 17.78
C LEU A 61 -12.50 5.70 19.03
N VAL A 62 -11.41 5.59 19.77
CA VAL A 62 -11.08 6.46 20.89
C VAL A 62 -10.20 7.59 20.35
N SER A 63 -10.54 8.84 20.71
CA SER A 63 -9.72 10.00 20.33
C SER A 63 -8.29 9.84 20.85
N ASP A 64 -7.33 9.98 19.94
CA ASP A 64 -5.90 9.96 20.27
C ASP A 64 -5.49 11.33 20.82
N PRO A 65 -4.96 11.43 22.06
CA PRO A 65 -4.48 12.69 22.62
C PRO A 65 -3.39 13.36 21.78
N ASP A 66 -2.57 12.57 21.08
CA ASP A 66 -1.50 13.06 20.22
C ASP A 66 -1.98 13.37 18.79
N GLY A 67 -3.24 13.01 18.47
CA GLY A 67 -3.88 13.30 17.19
C GLY A 67 -3.27 12.57 15.99
N ILE A 68 -2.57 11.45 16.20
CA ILE A 68 -1.88 10.70 15.15
C ILE A 68 -2.78 9.62 14.56
N LEU A 69 -3.28 8.70 15.42
CA LEU A 69 -4.09 7.57 14.98
C LEU A 69 -5.11 7.18 16.05
N ALA A 70 -6.37 7.56 15.83
CA ALA A 70 -7.48 7.11 16.66
C ALA A 70 -7.73 5.61 16.43
N LEU A 71 -7.75 4.83 17.51
CA LEU A 71 -7.92 3.37 17.49
C LEU A 71 -9.07 2.94 18.41
N PRO A 72 -9.68 1.76 18.16
CA PRO A 72 -10.65 1.19 19.09
C PRO A 72 -10.04 0.88 20.46
N ALA A 73 -10.89 0.78 21.48
CA ALA A 73 -10.45 0.43 22.82
C ALA A 73 -9.70 -0.92 22.84
N GLY A 74 -8.53 -0.95 23.51
CA GLY A 74 -7.66 -2.13 23.61
C GLY A 74 -6.61 -2.27 22.51
N PHE A 75 -6.68 -1.46 21.45
CA PHE A 75 -5.63 -1.35 20.43
C PHE A 75 -4.58 -0.30 20.83
N ARG A 76 -3.37 -0.44 20.28
CA ARG A 76 -2.27 0.51 20.42
C ARG A 76 -1.50 0.60 19.11
N TYR A 77 -0.86 1.73 18.86
CA TYR A 77 0.12 1.89 17.79
C TYR A 77 1.50 2.23 18.36
N GLU A 78 2.50 2.09 17.50
CA GLU A 78 3.85 2.58 17.72
C GLU A 78 4.33 3.21 16.41
N VAL A 79 4.97 4.37 16.50
CA VAL A 79 5.58 5.02 15.34
C VAL A 79 6.97 4.43 15.15
N ILE A 80 7.15 3.63 14.10
CA ILE A 80 8.43 2.98 13.79
C ILE A 80 9.37 3.88 12.99
N THR A 81 8.83 4.71 12.09
CA THR A 81 9.58 5.72 11.33
C THR A 81 8.82 7.05 11.30
N TYR A 82 9.56 8.16 11.25
CA TYR A 82 8.99 9.50 11.20
C TYR A 82 9.90 10.40 10.34
N SER A 83 9.35 10.91 9.24
CA SER A 83 10.07 11.79 8.31
C SER A 83 10.69 13.01 9.00
N GLY A 84 11.98 13.24 8.79
CA GLY A 84 12.71 14.35 9.41
C GLY A 84 13.03 14.17 10.91
N ARG A 85 12.73 13.00 11.49
CA ARG A 85 13.07 12.66 12.89
C ARG A 85 13.85 11.35 12.98
N THR A 86 13.31 10.28 12.40
CA THR A 86 13.99 8.99 12.30
C THR A 86 15.10 9.09 11.27
N LYS A 87 16.21 8.40 11.52
CA LYS A 87 17.37 8.35 10.64
C LYS A 87 17.53 6.96 10.06
N LEU A 88 17.96 6.92 8.81
CA LEU A 88 18.47 5.73 8.17
C LEU A 88 19.82 5.34 8.82
N GLU A 89 20.24 4.10 8.59
CA GLU A 89 21.55 3.59 9.01
C GLU A 89 22.72 4.44 8.48
N THR A 90 22.52 5.11 7.35
CA THR A 90 23.49 6.03 6.72
C THR A 90 23.51 7.43 7.34
N GLY A 91 22.52 7.77 8.19
CA GLY A 91 22.47 8.99 8.98
C GLY A 91 21.58 10.11 8.43
N GLU A 92 21.13 10.01 7.17
CA GLU A 92 20.08 10.85 6.59
C GLU A 92 18.74 10.58 7.26
N TYR A 93 17.81 11.54 7.16
CA TYR A 93 16.47 11.36 7.69
C TYR A 93 15.61 10.45 6.79
N THR A 94 14.69 9.72 7.43
CA THR A 94 13.58 9.04 6.75
C THR A 94 12.91 10.01 5.76
N PRO A 95 12.73 9.61 4.48
CA PRO A 95 12.07 10.46 3.49
C PRO A 95 10.59 10.67 3.79
N SER A 96 9.98 11.72 3.24
CA SER A 96 8.56 12.04 3.47
C SER A 96 7.61 11.22 2.59
N ASN A 97 6.31 11.53 2.65
CA ASN A 97 5.27 10.97 1.77
C ASN A 97 5.33 9.44 1.67
N HIS A 98 5.29 8.77 2.82
CA HIS A 98 5.24 7.31 2.86
C HIS A 98 3.96 6.85 2.19
N ASP A 99 4.05 5.85 1.32
CA ASP A 99 2.91 5.34 0.56
C ASP A 99 2.93 3.80 0.52
N GLY A 100 2.65 3.20 -0.64
CA GLY A 100 2.54 1.77 -0.87
C GLY A 100 3.61 0.98 -0.14
N THR A 101 3.15 0.06 0.70
CA THR A 101 4.02 -0.70 1.60
C THR A 101 3.64 -2.17 1.61
N ALA A 102 4.64 -3.04 1.53
CA ALA A 102 4.49 -4.47 1.75
C ALA A 102 5.38 -4.96 2.88
N THR A 103 4.93 -5.99 3.58
CA THR A 103 5.69 -6.66 4.63
C THR A 103 6.26 -7.99 4.13
N PHE A 104 7.48 -8.30 4.57
CA PHE A 104 8.19 -9.53 4.24
C PHE A 104 8.79 -10.11 5.52
N GLU A 105 8.93 -11.44 5.55
CA GLU A 105 9.66 -12.09 6.62
C GLU A 105 11.14 -11.71 6.57
N GLY A 106 11.65 -11.19 7.69
CA GLY A 106 13.05 -10.85 7.87
C GLY A 106 13.82 -11.92 8.65
N PRO A 107 15.15 -11.83 8.66
CA PRO A 107 15.99 -12.76 9.40
C PRO A 107 15.68 -12.70 10.91
N ARG A 108 15.80 -13.85 11.58
CA ARG A 108 15.62 -13.97 13.04
C ARG A 108 14.25 -13.49 13.54
N GLY A 109 13.21 -13.63 12.70
CA GLY A 109 11.83 -13.24 13.04
C GLY A 109 11.60 -11.73 13.07
N ALA A 110 12.43 -10.97 12.36
CA ALA A 110 12.15 -9.57 12.05
C ALA A 110 11.04 -9.47 10.99
N THR A 111 10.40 -8.31 10.92
CA THR A 111 9.52 -7.95 9.82
C THR A 111 10.22 -6.87 9.00
N LEU A 112 10.34 -7.08 7.70
CA LEU A 112 10.80 -6.06 6.76
C LEU A 112 9.59 -5.38 6.16
N LEU A 113 9.59 -4.05 6.11
CA LEU A 113 8.62 -3.27 5.36
C LEU A 113 9.37 -2.61 4.21
N VAL A 114 8.91 -2.79 2.98
CA VAL A 114 9.41 -2.01 1.84
C VAL A 114 8.40 -0.89 1.62
N ASN A 115 8.82 0.35 1.86
CA ASN A 115 7.95 1.52 1.93
C ASN A 115 8.28 2.48 0.78
N ASN A 116 7.28 2.79 -0.04
CA ASN A 116 7.42 3.79 -1.09
C ASN A 116 7.49 5.22 -0.55
N HIS A 117 8.13 6.11 -1.31
CA HIS A 117 8.10 7.55 -1.07
C HIS A 117 7.59 8.31 -2.29
N GLU A 118 6.36 8.81 -2.18
CA GLU A 118 5.62 9.49 -3.25
C GLU A 118 6.07 10.96 -3.41
N LEU A 119 7.31 11.11 -3.90
CA LEU A 119 7.98 12.40 -4.02
C LEU A 119 8.04 12.79 -5.51
N ALA A 120 7.22 13.78 -5.88
CA ALA A 120 7.11 14.28 -7.25
C ALA A 120 8.14 15.38 -7.58
N GLY A 121 8.54 15.45 -8.84
CA GLY A 121 9.39 16.53 -9.36
C GLY A 121 10.85 16.48 -8.88
N PRO A 122 11.61 17.59 -9.07
CA PRO A 122 13.06 17.61 -8.85
C PRO A 122 13.46 17.34 -7.41
N ARG A 123 14.48 16.47 -7.23
CA ARG A 123 15.08 16.14 -5.93
C ARG A 123 15.43 17.36 -5.08
N ALA A 124 15.96 18.41 -5.69
CA ALA A 124 16.40 19.63 -4.98
C ALA A 124 15.26 20.37 -4.26
N ASN A 125 14.00 20.09 -4.61
CA ASN A 125 12.83 20.70 -3.98
C ASN A 125 12.38 19.98 -2.70
N TRP A 126 12.97 18.82 -2.40
CA TRP A 126 12.58 18.02 -1.24
C TRP A 126 13.61 18.17 -0.11
N PRO A 127 13.17 18.42 1.13
CA PRO A 127 14.08 18.49 2.28
C PRO A 127 14.63 17.11 2.68
N HIS A 128 13.84 16.07 2.46
CA HIS A 128 14.16 14.68 2.81
C HIS A 128 13.80 13.75 1.62
N PRO A 129 14.54 13.84 0.49
CA PRO A 129 14.38 12.89 -0.60
C PRO A 129 14.99 11.53 -0.22
N VAL A 130 14.64 10.46 -0.94
CA VAL A 130 15.27 9.14 -0.74
C VAL A 130 16.78 9.27 -0.97
N PRO A 131 17.67 8.92 -0.01
CA PRO A 131 19.11 9.10 -0.19
C PRO A 131 19.67 8.37 -1.42
N LEU A 132 20.58 9.02 -2.14
CA LEU A 132 21.27 8.39 -3.27
C LEU A 132 22.29 7.39 -2.70
N THR A 133 22.07 6.10 -2.97
CA THR A 133 22.92 5.01 -2.48
C THR A 133 23.56 4.30 -3.66
N ASP A 134 24.89 4.19 -3.66
CA ASP A 134 25.66 3.59 -4.76
C ASP A 134 25.10 2.22 -5.17
N GLY A 135 24.87 2.03 -6.47
CA GLY A 135 24.32 0.80 -7.03
C GLY A 135 22.79 0.65 -6.91
N LEU A 136 22.09 1.60 -6.27
CA LEU A 136 20.63 1.60 -6.11
C LEU A 136 19.94 2.81 -6.76
N VAL A 137 20.67 3.63 -7.52
CA VAL A 137 20.15 4.85 -8.15
C VAL A 137 19.74 4.58 -9.59
N TYR A 138 18.49 4.88 -9.95
CA TYR A 138 18.03 4.91 -11.33
C TYR A 138 18.34 6.26 -12.00
N ASP A 139 17.72 7.36 -11.55
CA ASP A 139 18.07 8.73 -11.95
C ASP A 139 18.32 9.63 -10.71
N PRO A 140 19.52 10.24 -10.56
CA PRO A 140 19.84 11.06 -9.41
C PRO A 140 19.04 12.37 -9.29
N ALA A 141 18.34 12.80 -10.35
CA ALA A 141 17.50 13.99 -10.35
C ALA A 141 16.11 13.74 -9.73
N ALA A 142 15.66 12.49 -9.68
CA ALA A 142 14.39 12.11 -9.06
C ALA A 142 14.50 12.00 -7.53
N ALA A 143 13.42 12.36 -6.85
CA ALA A 143 13.37 12.48 -5.38
C ALA A 143 12.93 11.18 -4.69
N GLY A 144 12.11 10.39 -5.38
CA GLY A 144 11.44 9.20 -4.84
C GLY A 144 12.33 7.96 -4.80
N GLY A 145 11.69 6.84 -4.53
CA GLY A 145 12.31 5.56 -4.26
C GLY A 145 11.54 4.76 -3.22
N CYS A 146 12.23 3.78 -2.65
CA CYS A 146 11.75 3.00 -1.51
C CYS A 146 12.83 2.93 -0.43
N THR A 147 12.40 2.95 0.83
CA THR A 147 13.22 2.48 1.94
C THR A 147 12.77 1.08 2.38
N VAL A 148 13.65 0.39 3.08
CA VAL A 148 13.38 -0.87 3.77
C VAL A 148 13.52 -0.61 5.26
N VAL A 149 12.44 -0.84 6.00
CA VAL A 149 12.38 -0.73 7.46
C VAL A 149 12.42 -2.13 8.06
N GLU A 150 13.42 -2.44 8.87
CA GLU A 150 13.46 -3.68 9.66
C GLU A 150 12.95 -3.42 11.07
N VAL A 151 11.86 -4.09 11.44
CA VAL A 151 11.32 -4.08 12.80
C VAL A 151 11.67 -5.41 13.47
N ARG A 152 12.48 -5.35 14.52
CA ARG A 152 12.86 -6.52 15.32
C ARG A 152 12.03 -6.63 16.59
N ARG A 153 11.94 -7.85 17.12
CA ARG A 153 11.40 -8.09 18.47
C ARG A 153 12.18 -7.24 19.49
N GLY A 154 11.45 -6.55 20.36
CA GLY A 154 12.04 -5.66 21.37
C GLY A 154 12.11 -4.17 20.97
N GLY A 155 11.52 -3.78 19.84
CA GLY A 155 11.36 -2.37 19.45
C GLY A 155 12.55 -1.77 18.69
N HIS A 156 13.53 -2.58 18.30
CA HIS A 156 14.64 -2.10 17.47
C HIS A 156 14.16 -1.91 16.03
N VAL A 157 14.32 -0.69 15.51
CA VAL A 157 14.02 -0.31 14.13
C VAL A 157 15.31 0.11 13.43
N ALA A 158 15.55 -0.41 12.23
CA ALA A 158 16.57 0.06 11.31
C ALA A 158 15.93 0.41 9.97
N GLU A 159 16.50 1.35 9.23
CA GLU A 159 15.98 1.77 7.93
C GLU A 159 17.13 2.01 6.95
N TRP A 160 16.99 1.55 5.71
CA TRP A 160 17.96 1.77 4.63
C TRP A 160 17.29 1.91 3.28
N VAL A 161 18.02 2.38 2.27
CA VAL A 161 17.50 2.56 0.90
C VAL A 161 17.36 1.21 0.20
N GLY A 162 16.19 0.95 -0.39
CA GLY A 162 15.93 -0.20 -1.27
C GLY A 162 16.15 0.14 -2.74
N ILE A 163 15.67 1.30 -3.19
CA ILE A 163 15.92 1.88 -4.51
C ILE A 163 15.75 3.39 -4.40
N ALA A 164 16.54 4.15 -5.14
CA ALA A 164 16.48 5.61 -5.19
C ALA A 164 16.45 6.10 -6.64
N GLY A 165 16.00 7.35 -6.81
CA GLY A 165 16.00 7.97 -8.13
C GLY A 165 14.90 7.46 -9.04
N THR A 166 13.78 7.05 -8.45
CA THR A 166 12.50 6.85 -9.14
C THR A 166 11.55 7.98 -8.76
N ALA A 167 10.49 8.20 -9.52
CA ALA A 167 9.60 9.36 -9.36
C ALA A 167 8.22 8.96 -8.84
N THR A 168 7.69 9.72 -7.88
CA THR A 168 6.28 9.61 -7.42
C THR A 168 5.86 8.15 -7.15
N ASN A 169 6.65 7.43 -6.36
CA ASN A 169 6.36 6.05 -6.01
C ASN A 169 5.09 6.01 -5.15
N CYS A 170 3.96 5.66 -5.75
CA CYS A 170 2.65 5.65 -5.09
C CYS A 170 2.43 4.28 -4.44
N ALA A 171 1.83 3.34 -5.18
CA ALA A 171 1.54 1.99 -4.72
C ALA A 171 2.52 0.93 -5.25
N GLY A 172 2.15 -0.33 -5.14
CA GLY A 172 2.94 -1.44 -5.66
C GLY A 172 2.32 -2.81 -5.42
N GLY A 173 3.14 -3.86 -5.59
CA GLY A 173 2.72 -5.24 -5.39
C GLY A 173 3.85 -6.16 -4.91
N SER A 174 3.56 -6.97 -3.88
CA SER A 174 4.43 -8.07 -3.49
C SER A 174 4.30 -9.22 -4.49
N THR A 175 5.43 -9.73 -4.97
CA THR A 175 5.45 -10.86 -5.89
C THR A 175 5.43 -12.20 -5.13
N PRO A 176 4.95 -13.29 -5.75
CA PRO A 176 4.97 -14.62 -5.14
C PRO A 176 6.37 -15.17 -4.82
N TRP A 177 7.42 -14.59 -5.37
CA TRP A 177 8.83 -14.96 -5.13
C TRP A 177 9.54 -13.99 -4.18
N GLY A 178 8.79 -13.20 -3.41
CA GLY A 178 9.34 -12.43 -2.29
C GLY A 178 10.05 -11.14 -2.70
N THR A 179 9.58 -10.48 -3.76
CA THR A 179 10.08 -9.15 -4.17
C THR A 179 8.98 -8.10 -4.11
N TRP A 180 9.37 -6.82 -4.07
CA TRP A 180 8.46 -5.69 -4.18
C TRP A 180 8.52 -5.09 -5.59
N LEU A 181 7.37 -4.74 -6.14
CA LEU A 181 7.24 -3.89 -7.32
C LEU A 181 6.72 -2.54 -6.86
N THR A 182 7.49 -1.48 -7.04
CA THR A 182 7.06 -0.10 -6.80
C THR A 182 6.57 0.53 -8.11
N CYS A 183 5.57 1.40 -8.05
CA CYS A 183 4.95 2.01 -9.23
C CYS A 183 5.06 3.53 -9.19
N GLU A 184 5.58 4.11 -10.27
CA GLU A 184 5.63 5.57 -10.49
C GLU A 184 4.26 6.08 -10.95
N GLU A 185 3.59 6.91 -10.16
CA GLU A 185 2.33 7.59 -10.53
C GLU A 185 2.64 8.94 -11.18
N THR A 186 3.34 8.91 -12.31
CA THR A 186 3.65 10.14 -13.04
C THR A 186 3.93 9.88 -14.52
N GLU A 187 3.76 10.91 -15.33
CA GLU A 187 4.24 10.94 -16.72
C GLU A 187 5.64 11.60 -16.82
N ASP A 188 6.10 12.23 -15.73
CA ASP A 188 7.44 12.79 -15.65
C ASP A 188 8.46 11.67 -15.77
N LYS A 189 9.57 11.95 -16.45
CA LYS A 189 10.70 11.03 -16.46
C LYS A 189 11.44 11.18 -15.14
N ALA A 190 11.65 10.04 -14.47
CA ALA A 190 12.69 9.93 -13.46
C ALA A 190 14.04 10.25 -14.11
#